data_AF-A0A7J6B704-F1
#
_entry.id   AF-A0A7J6B704-F1
#
_cell.length_a   1.000
_cell.length_b   1.000
_cell.length_c   1.000
_cell.angle_alpha   90.00
_cell.angle_beta   90.00
_cell.angle_gamma   90.00
#
_symmetry.space_group_name_H-M   'P 1'
#
loop_
_entity.id
_entity.type
_entity.pdbx_description
1 polymer ?
#
loop_
_entity_poly.entity_id
_entity_poly.type
_entity_poly.pdbx_seq_one_letter_code
_entity_poly.pdbx_strand_id
1 'polypeptide(L)'
;MTHEMSRFFVMVLGRTMKSDETFMDRLTISTKLREVDSVNDSDVIIAFVPIVSRAGTDIAAAMEKIPQGKSVVLVVLHHTFDRDYIAPDSRLCVNSERVFAVDCLYHEDEGLLKCLRNDDAIRAVKKHLRCDDLENDSSCASCVVTHTPSNMYIRCRNWGAISAQFPRHGASQMELDIVCSGHLSGHACDYYLG
;
A
#
# COMPACT_ATOMS: atom_id res chain seq x y z
N MET A 1 -24.25 9.04 12.95
CA MET A 1 -23.49 8.25 11.96
C MET A 1 -22.86 7.10 12.72
N THR A 2 -23.46 5.92 12.65
CA THR A 2 -22.89 4.70 13.25
C THR A 2 -21.71 4.31 12.37
N HIS A 3 -20.48 4.54 12.82
CA HIS A 3 -19.32 3.92 12.16
C HIS A 3 -19.52 2.40 12.25
N GLU A 4 -19.83 1.80 11.11
CA GLU A 4 -20.03 0.37 10.99
C GLU A 4 -18.69 -0.33 11.24
N MET A 5 -18.72 -1.44 11.95
CA MET A 5 -17.54 -2.20 12.33
C MET A 5 -17.20 -3.14 11.17
N SER A 6 -16.09 -2.90 10.46
CA SER A 6 -15.72 -3.72 9.29
C SER A 6 -15.38 -5.14 9.73
N ARG A 7 -15.97 -6.14 9.07
CA ARG A 7 -15.71 -7.54 9.33
C ARG A 7 -14.59 -8.03 8.44
N PHE A 8 -13.60 -8.69 9.02
CA PHE A 8 -12.49 -9.24 8.26
C PHE A 8 -12.38 -10.75 8.46
N PHE A 9 -11.93 -11.44 7.42
CA PHE A 9 -11.53 -12.83 7.49
C PHE A 9 -10.01 -12.92 7.31
N VAL A 10 -9.32 -13.61 8.21
CA VAL A 10 -7.88 -13.84 8.10
C VAL A 10 -7.63 -15.12 7.30
N MET A 11 -6.75 -15.03 6.32
CA MET A 11 -6.30 -16.20 5.57
C MET A 11 -4.78 -16.28 5.56
N VAL A 12 -4.24 -17.35 6.15
CA VAL A 12 -2.79 -17.57 6.21
C VAL A 12 -2.38 -18.58 5.14
N LEU A 13 -1.55 -18.16 4.19
CA LEU A 13 -1.19 -18.94 3.01
C LEU A 13 0.25 -19.48 3.06
N GLY A 14 0.70 -19.88 4.25
CA GLY A 14 2.02 -20.45 4.47
C GLY A 14 2.42 -20.48 5.93
N ARG A 15 3.72 -20.63 6.20
CA ARG A 15 4.27 -20.54 7.56
C ARG A 15 4.73 -19.12 7.85
N THR A 16 4.08 -18.50 8.83
CA THR A 16 4.26 -17.09 9.20
C THR A 16 5.00 -16.90 10.52
N MET A 17 5.24 -17.98 11.28
CA MET A 17 5.90 -17.95 12.59
C MET A 17 5.24 -16.94 13.56
N LYS A 18 3.90 -16.96 13.66
CA LYS A 18 3.08 -16.05 14.49
C LYS A 18 3.15 -14.56 14.12
N SER A 19 3.75 -14.25 12.98
CA SER A 19 3.82 -12.87 12.48
C SER A 19 2.44 -12.34 12.10
N ASP A 20 1.56 -13.22 11.64
CA ASP A 20 0.15 -12.96 11.36
C ASP A 20 -0.61 -12.57 12.63
N GLU A 21 -0.52 -13.36 13.70
CA GLU A 21 -1.12 -13.03 15.02
C GLU A 21 -0.61 -11.67 15.52
N THR A 22 0.71 -11.47 15.50
CA THR A 22 1.34 -10.21 15.95
C THR A 22 0.90 -9.01 15.10
N PHE A 23 0.77 -9.19 13.79
CA PHE A 23 0.29 -8.15 12.90
C PHE A 23 -1.18 -7.80 13.19
N MET A 24 -2.02 -8.81 13.38
CA MET A 24 -3.45 -8.65 13.65
C MET A 24 -3.71 -8.03 15.02
N ASP A 25 -2.96 -8.40 16.05
CA ASP A 25 -3.03 -7.75 17.37
C ASP A 25 -2.74 -6.25 17.24
N ARG A 26 -1.64 -5.92 16.54
CA ARG A 26 -1.26 -4.52 16.31
C ARG A 26 -2.25 -3.75 15.45
N LEU A 27 -2.89 -4.43 14.49
CA LEU A 27 -3.90 -3.85 13.63
C LEU A 27 -5.17 -3.52 14.45
N THR A 28 -5.68 -4.50 15.19
CA THR A 28 -6.98 -4.44 15.88
C THR A 28 -7.01 -3.53 17.11
N ILE A 29 -5.89 -3.33 17.82
CA ILE A 29 -5.79 -2.48 19.04
C ILE A 29 -6.45 -1.09 18.89
N SER A 30 -6.41 -0.51 17.68
CA SER A 30 -6.85 0.88 17.44
C SER A 30 -7.92 1.01 16.35
N THR A 31 -8.51 -0.10 15.92
CA THR A 31 -9.48 -0.12 14.81
C THR A 31 -10.72 -0.89 15.21
N LYS A 32 -11.90 -0.41 14.79
CA LYS A 32 -13.16 -1.13 14.97
C LYS A 32 -13.28 -2.23 13.92
N LEU A 33 -12.50 -3.29 14.08
CA LEU A 33 -12.50 -4.43 13.20
C LEU A 33 -13.05 -5.65 13.95
N ARG A 34 -13.83 -6.49 13.26
CA ARG A 34 -14.34 -7.75 13.81
C ARG A 34 -13.87 -8.93 12.97
N GLU A 35 -13.18 -9.86 13.59
CA GLU A 35 -12.84 -11.12 12.94
C GLU A 35 -14.10 -11.96 12.77
N VAL A 36 -14.21 -12.65 11.63
CA VAL A 36 -15.26 -13.63 11.35
C VAL A 36 -14.65 -14.94 10.88
N ASP A 37 -15.35 -16.05 11.14
CA ASP A 37 -14.86 -17.40 10.85
C ASP A 37 -15.09 -17.85 9.39
N SER A 38 -15.81 -17.04 8.59
CA SER A 38 -16.18 -17.40 7.22
C SER A 38 -15.86 -16.27 6.25
N VAL A 39 -15.38 -16.66 5.06
CA VAL A 39 -15.17 -15.70 3.97
C VAL A 39 -16.48 -15.00 3.63
N ASN A 40 -17.61 -15.71 3.58
CA ASN A 40 -18.90 -15.14 3.17
C ASN A 40 -19.36 -14.01 4.09
N ASP A 41 -19.06 -14.12 5.38
CA ASP A 41 -19.43 -13.15 6.41
C ASP A 41 -18.40 -12.03 6.60
N SER A 42 -17.38 -11.94 5.75
CA SER A 42 -16.39 -10.86 5.78
C SER A 42 -16.66 -9.78 4.74
N ASP A 43 -16.30 -8.54 5.07
CA ASP A 43 -16.27 -7.42 4.12
C ASP A 43 -14.92 -7.35 3.41
N VAL A 44 -13.84 -7.71 4.13
CA VAL A 44 -12.46 -7.73 3.63
C VAL A 44 -11.76 -9.03 4.00
N ILE A 45 -10.88 -9.52 3.13
CA ILE A 45 -9.98 -10.64 3.41
C ILE A 45 -8.59 -10.07 3.71
N ILE A 46 -8.00 -10.43 4.85
CA ILE A 46 -6.60 -10.12 5.15
C ILE A 46 -5.79 -11.40 4.92
N ALA A 47 -5.01 -11.43 3.85
CA ALA A 47 -4.26 -12.59 3.42
C ALA A 47 -2.77 -12.43 3.74
N PHE A 48 -2.19 -13.36 4.50
CA PHE A 48 -0.75 -13.41 4.80
C PHE A 48 -0.01 -14.36 3.86
N VAL A 49 1.01 -13.85 3.19
CA VAL A 49 1.79 -14.60 2.18
C VAL A 49 3.28 -14.49 2.48
N PRO A 50 3.89 -15.53 3.06
CA PRO A 50 5.34 -15.59 3.18
C PRO A 50 6.01 -15.85 1.84
N ILE A 51 7.06 -15.09 1.54
CA ILE A 51 7.91 -15.29 0.36
C ILE A 51 8.92 -16.39 0.67
N VAL A 52 8.79 -17.51 -0.03
CA VAL A 52 9.65 -18.69 0.14
C VAL A 52 10.53 -18.89 -1.09
N SER A 53 10.03 -18.53 -2.28
CA SER A 53 10.74 -18.67 -3.54
C SER A 53 11.04 -17.31 -4.14
N ARG A 54 10.02 -16.64 -4.67
CA ARG A 54 10.08 -15.35 -5.34
C ARG A 54 8.74 -14.66 -5.16
N ALA A 55 8.78 -13.36 -4.88
CA ALA A 55 7.58 -12.55 -4.64
C ALA A 55 6.47 -12.79 -5.68
N GLY A 56 6.78 -12.67 -6.97
CA GLY A 56 5.77 -12.83 -8.02
C GLY A 56 5.15 -14.24 -8.09
N THR A 57 5.92 -15.30 -7.83
CA THR A 57 5.41 -16.68 -7.88
C THR A 57 4.53 -16.99 -6.66
N ASP A 58 5.01 -16.65 -5.47
CA ASP A 58 4.29 -16.93 -4.23
C ASP A 58 3.01 -16.08 -4.13
N ILE A 59 3.05 -14.81 -4.58
CA ILE A 59 1.87 -13.94 -4.68
C ILE A 59 0.86 -14.50 -5.69
N ALA A 60 1.29 -14.93 -6.88
CA ALA A 60 0.37 -15.49 -7.86
C ALA A 60 -0.32 -16.75 -7.33
N ALA A 61 0.42 -17.67 -6.73
CA ALA A 61 -0.13 -18.88 -6.12
C ALA A 61 -1.07 -18.58 -4.94
N ALA A 62 -0.82 -17.50 -4.19
CA ALA A 62 -1.71 -17.04 -3.15
C ALA A 62 -3.02 -16.48 -3.72
N MET A 63 -2.94 -15.65 -4.76
CA MET A 63 -4.10 -15.05 -5.43
C MET A 63 -5.04 -16.08 -6.07
N GLU A 64 -4.53 -17.23 -6.50
CA GLU A 64 -5.37 -18.35 -6.98
C GLU A 64 -6.23 -18.97 -5.87
N LYS A 65 -5.77 -18.91 -4.62
CA LYS A 65 -6.49 -19.46 -3.45
C LYS A 65 -7.44 -18.45 -2.83
N ILE A 66 -7.14 -17.16 -2.97
CA ILE A 66 -7.99 -16.08 -2.43
C ILE A 66 -9.30 -16.02 -3.23
N PRO A 67 -10.46 -16.12 -2.57
CA PRO A 67 -11.76 -15.98 -3.24
C PRO A 67 -11.88 -14.63 -3.96
N GLN A 68 -12.23 -14.69 -5.23
CA GLN A 68 -12.40 -13.49 -6.05
C GLN A 68 -13.69 -12.74 -5.69
N GLY A 69 -13.70 -11.43 -5.91
CA GLY A 69 -14.89 -10.60 -5.76
C GLY A 69 -15.01 -9.85 -4.43
N LYS A 70 -14.10 -10.08 -3.47
CA LYS A 70 -13.98 -9.30 -2.23
C LYS A 70 -12.77 -8.37 -2.24
N SER A 71 -12.80 -7.36 -1.38
CA SER A 71 -11.61 -6.55 -1.09
C SER A 71 -10.59 -7.40 -0.34
N VAL A 72 -9.32 -7.27 -0.71
CA VAL A 72 -8.22 -8.07 -0.17
C VAL A 72 -7.11 -7.15 0.29
N VAL A 73 -6.71 -7.29 1.55
CA VAL A 73 -5.44 -6.77 2.05
C VAL A 73 -4.42 -7.90 1.98
N LEU A 74 -3.41 -7.76 1.13
CA LEU A 74 -2.34 -8.73 0.98
C LEU A 74 -1.13 -8.31 1.81
N VAL A 75 -0.82 -9.07 2.86
CA VAL A 75 0.35 -8.86 3.71
C VAL A 75 1.44 -9.83 3.28
N VAL A 76 2.43 -9.32 2.55
CA VAL A 76 3.56 -10.10 2.04
C VAL A 76 4.67 -10.12 3.08
N LEU A 77 5.06 -11.31 3.54
CA LEU A 77 6.06 -11.50 4.59
C LEU A 77 7.39 -11.92 3.96
N HIS A 78 8.39 -11.05 4.06
CA HIS A 78 9.75 -11.31 3.59
C HIS A 78 10.59 -11.84 4.73
N HIS A 79 11.11 -13.05 4.56
CA HIS A 79 11.96 -13.67 5.56
C HIS A 79 13.36 -13.04 5.53
N THR A 80 13.70 -12.31 6.60
CA THR A 80 15.00 -11.64 6.74
C THR A 80 15.28 -11.34 8.21
N PHE A 81 16.56 -11.27 8.57
CA PHE A 81 16.99 -10.72 9.86
C PHE A 81 17.29 -9.21 9.76
N ASP A 82 17.55 -8.71 8.55
CA ASP A 82 17.86 -7.31 8.29
C ASP A 82 16.59 -6.45 8.36
N ARG A 83 16.56 -5.52 9.33
CA ARG A 83 15.43 -4.62 9.59
C ARG A 83 15.30 -3.50 8.55
N ASP A 84 16.38 -3.24 7.81
CA ASP A 84 16.45 -2.20 6.76
C ASP A 84 16.36 -2.82 5.34
N TYR A 85 16.01 -4.11 5.26
CA TYR A 85 15.89 -4.82 4.00
C TYR A 85 14.90 -4.14 3.04
N ILE A 86 15.41 -3.82 1.85
CA ILE A 86 14.61 -3.26 0.76
C ILE A 86 13.95 -4.42 0.01
N ALA A 87 12.84 -4.90 0.56
CA ALA A 87 12.02 -5.90 -0.10
C ALA A 87 11.42 -5.37 -1.42
N PRO A 88 11.34 -6.21 -2.47
CA PRO A 88 10.66 -5.87 -3.72
C PRO A 88 9.24 -5.37 -3.47
N ASP A 89 8.82 -4.38 -4.25
CA ASP A 89 7.49 -3.80 -4.12
C ASP A 89 6.41 -4.80 -4.60
N SER A 90 5.72 -5.42 -3.65
CA SER A 90 4.67 -6.41 -3.93
C SER A 90 3.50 -5.85 -4.73
N ARG A 91 3.27 -4.52 -4.70
CA ARG A 91 2.23 -3.84 -5.48
C ARG A 91 2.44 -4.03 -6.98
N LEU A 92 3.69 -4.22 -7.42
CA LEU A 92 4.02 -4.47 -8.82
C LEU A 92 3.64 -5.90 -9.27
N CYS A 93 3.39 -6.81 -8.33
CA CYS A 93 2.99 -8.19 -8.61
C CYS A 93 1.47 -8.40 -8.55
N VAL A 94 0.71 -7.34 -8.29
CA VAL A 94 -0.74 -7.38 -8.08
C VAL A 94 -1.44 -6.58 -9.18
N ASN A 95 -2.30 -7.25 -9.96
CA ASN A 95 -3.00 -6.64 -11.11
C ASN A 95 -4.48 -6.35 -10.84
N SER A 96 -4.88 -6.14 -9.57
CA SER A 96 -6.29 -5.97 -9.18
C SER A 96 -6.47 -4.74 -8.31
N GLU A 97 -7.39 -3.85 -8.70
CA GLU A 97 -7.75 -2.66 -7.93
C GLU A 97 -8.39 -2.99 -6.57
N ARG A 98 -8.85 -4.24 -6.38
CA ARG A 98 -9.43 -4.73 -5.12
C ARG A 98 -8.39 -5.27 -4.14
N VAL A 99 -7.11 -5.27 -4.52
CA VAL A 99 -6.04 -5.83 -3.69
C VAL A 99 -5.12 -4.70 -3.23
N PHE A 100 -5.10 -4.47 -1.92
CA PHE A 100 -4.19 -3.56 -1.26
C PHE A 100 -3.02 -4.34 -0.68
N ALA A 101 -1.85 -4.24 -1.29
CA ALA A 101 -0.65 -4.98 -0.88
C ALA A 101 0.28 -4.14 0.01
N VAL A 102 0.79 -4.77 1.07
CA VAL A 102 1.84 -4.23 1.94
C VAL A 102 2.93 -5.28 2.16
N ASP A 103 4.15 -4.80 2.34
CA ASP A 103 5.32 -5.65 2.56
C ASP A 103 5.82 -5.53 3.99
N CYS A 104 5.95 -6.67 4.65
CA CYS A 104 6.42 -6.83 6.01
C CYS A 104 7.66 -7.71 6.08
N LEU A 105 8.50 -7.49 7.10
CA LEU A 105 9.68 -8.29 7.37
C LEU A 105 9.44 -9.19 8.59
N TYR A 106 9.88 -10.43 8.51
CA TYR A 106 9.78 -11.37 9.63
C TYR A 106 10.99 -12.30 9.70
N HIS A 107 11.23 -12.84 10.89
CA HIS A 107 12.28 -13.82 11.16
C HIS A 107 11.76 -14.92 12.07
N GLU A 108 12.30 -16.13 11.98
CA GLU A 108 11.84 -17.28 12.78
C GLU A 108 11.95 -17.05 14.30
N ASP A 109 13.01 -16.36 14.74
CA ASP A 109 13.27 -16.13 16.18
C ASP A 109 12.37 -15.04 16.80
N GLU A 110 12.05 -13.99 16.04
CA GLU A 110 11.33 -12.81 16.54
C GLU A 110 9.87 -12.73 16.05
N GLY A 111 9.51 -13.52 15.03
CA GLY A 111 8.28 -13.35 14.27
C GLY A 111 8.31 -12.04 13.48
N LEU A 112 7.25 -11.22 13.60
CA LEU A 112 7.16 -9.94 12.91
C LEU A 112 8.18 -8.96 13.48
N LEU A 113 9.11 -8.49 12.64
CA LEU A 113 10.19 -7.60 13.09
C LEU A 113 9.65 -6.25 13.60
N LYS A 114 10.33 -5.68 14.59
CA LYS A 114 10.09 -4.31 15.05
C LYS A 114 10.94 -3.35 14.21
N CYS A 115 10.36 -2.83 13.13
CA CYS A 115 11.02 -1.89 12.23
C CYS A 115 10.02 -0.89 11.62
N LEU A 116 10.54 0.22 11.10
CA LEU A 116 9.74 1.28 10.50
C LEU A 116 8.85 0.75 9.36
N ARG A 117 9.37 -0.17 8.54
CA ARG A 117 8.60 -0.78 7.45
C ARG A 117 7.34 -1.47 7.94
N ASN A 118 7.44 -2.29 8.98
CA ASN A 118 6.28 -3.00 9.53
C ASN A 118 5.29 -2.05 10.21
N ASP A 119 5.79 -1.01 10.87
CA ASP A 119 4.97 0.03 11.47
C ASP A 119 4.19 0.82 10.41
N ASP A 120 4.85 1.15 9.30
CA ASP A 120 4.26 1.83 8.15
C ASP A 120 3.26 0.95 7.43
N ALA A 121 3.55 -0.35 7.25
CA ALA A 121 2.63 -1.32 6.67
C ALA A 121 1.32 -1.41 7.48
N ILE A 122 1.43 -1.54 8.81
CA ILE A 122 0.25 -1.56 9.69
C ILE A 122 -0.52 -0.24 9.61
N ARG A 123 0.19 0.91 9.61
CA ARG A 123 -0.46 2.22 9.47
C ARG A 123 -1.18 2.37 8.13
N ALA A 124 -0.58 1.87 7.05
CA ALA A 124 -1.15 1.90 5.71
C ALA A 124 -2.42 1.04 5.64
N VAL A 125 -2.40 -0.17 6.19
CA VAL A 125 -3.60 -1.03 6.29
C VAL A 125 -4.68 -0.38 7.14
N LYS A 126 -4.33 0.19 8.30
CA LYS A 126 -5.29 0.93 9.14
C LYS A 126 -5.94 2.08 8.38
N LYS A 127 -5.15 2.83 7.60
CA LYS A 127 -5.67 3.93 6.78
C LYS A 127 -6.59 3.40 5.69
N HIS A 128 -6.18 2.36 4.97
CA HIS A 128 -6.95 1.75 3.90
C HIS A 128 -8.33 1.28 4.40
N LEU A 129 -8.35 0.48 5.47
CA LEU A 129 -9.59 -0.03 6.08
C LEU A 129 -10.50 1.05 6.69
N ARG A 130 -9.98 2.24 6.97
CA ARG A 130 -10.76 3.40 7.43
C ARG A 130 -11.25 4.28 6.29
N CYS A 131 -10.57 4.26 5.13
CA CYS A 131 -10.87 5.14 4.00
C CYS A 131 -11.95 4.57 3.07
N ASP A 132 -12.38 3.33 3.30
CA ASP A 132 -13.59 2.78 2.66
C ASP A 132 -14.87 3.56 3.06
N ASP A 133 -14.81 4.44 4.08
CA ASP A 133 -15.85 5.41 4.44
C ASP A 133 -15.78 6.76 3.68
N LEU A 134 -14.76 7.02 2.84
CA LEU A 134 -14.58 8.31 2.17
C LEU A 134 -14.05 8.18 0.72
N GLU A 135 -14.96 7.96 -0.24
CA GLU A 135 -14.75 8.36 -1.64
C GLU A 135 -14.70 9.90 -1.83
N ASN A 136 -14.48 10.70 -0.78
CA ASN A 136 -14.50 12.15 -0.89
C ASN A 136 -13.57 12.90 0.05
N ASP A 137 -12.36 12.39 0.30
CA ASP A 137 -11.32 13.24 0.88
C ASP A 137 -9.98 13.19 0.13
N SER A 138 -9.67 14.35 -0.42
CA SER A 138 -8.62 14.71 -1.38
C SER A 138 -7.16 14.59 -0.91
N SER A 139 -6.83 13.68 0.03
CA SER A 139 -5.47 13.60 0.61
C SER A 139 -4.58 12.47 0.11
N CYS A 140 -5.01 11.70 -0.91
CA CYS A 140 -4.15 10.72 -1.57
C CYS A 140 -3.93 11.10 -3.04
N ALA A 141 -3.12 12.14 -3.29
CA ALA A 141 -2.57 12.37 -4.61
C ALA A 141 -1.42 11.38 -4.84
N SER A 142 -1.71 10.21 -5.41
CA SER A 142 -0.66 9.42 -6.07
C SER A 142 -0.37 10.08 -7.41
N CYS A 143 0.79 10.74 -7.51
CA CYS A 143 1.31 11.22 -8.79
C CYS A 143 1.82 10.02 -9.60
N VAL A 144 1.05 9.57 -10.59
CA VAL A 144 1.55 8.58 -11.56
C VAL A 144 2.14 9.34 -12.74
N VAL A 145 3.46 9.30 -12.89
CA VAL A 145 4.16 9.84 -14.07
C VAL A 145 4.07 8.80 -15.19
N THR A 146 3.27 9.06 -16.21
CA THR A 146 3.25 8.23 -17.43
C THR A 146 4.16 8.85 -18.49
N HIS A 147 5.22 8.13 -18.89
CA HIS A 147 6.05 8.54 -20.02
C HIS A 147 5.35 8.20 -21.35
N THR A 148 5.20 9.20 -22.23
CA THR A 148 4.99 8.96 -23.66
C THR A 148 6.00 9.78 -24.47
N PRO A 149 6.41 9.35 -25.69
CA PRO A 149 7.56 9.91 -26.39
C PRO A 149 7.39 11.35 -26.89
N SER A 150 6.17 11.91 -26.85
CA SER A 150 5.85 13.14 -27.58
C SER A 150 5.14 14.21 -26.76
N ASN A 151 4.84 13.98 -25.48
CA ASN A 151 4.28 15.01 -24.59
C ASN A 151 4.40 14.59 -23.11
N MET A 152 4.98 15.46 -22.28
CA MET A 152 4.96 15.30 -20.83
C MET A 152 3.67 15.93 -20.30
N TYR A 153 2.76 15.12 -19.78
CA TYR A 153 1.56 15.62 -19.09
C TYR A 153 1.42 14.93 -17.75
N ILE A 154 1.39 15.72 -16.67
CA ILE A 154 1.08 15.22 -15.33
C ILE A 154 -0.44 15.09 -15.25
N ARG A 155 -0.95 13.87 -15.19
CA ARG A 155 -2.38 13.62 -15.03
C ARG A 155 -2.68 13.34 -13.57
N CYS A 156 -2.92 14.38 -12.79
CA CYS A 156 -3.47 14.25 -11.45
C CYS A 156 -4.93 13.77 -11.54
N ARG A 157 -5.27 12.62 -10.96
CA ARG A 157 -6.69 12.25 -10.82
C ARG A 157 -7.32 13.21 -9.79
N ASN A 158 -8.48 13.75 -10.14
CA ASN A 158 -9.30 14.70 -9.37
C ASN A 158 -8.92 16.20 -9.36
N TRP A 159 -7.98 16.63 -10.20
CA TRP A 159 -7.90 18.05 -10.59
C TRP A 159 -8.19 18.14 -12.09
N GLY A 160 -9.08 19.05 -12.50
CA GLY A 160 -9.22 19.40 -13.92
C GLY A 160 -7.84 19.71 -14.51
N ALA A 161 -7.63 19.32 -15.77
CA ALA A 161 -6.35 19.40 -16.48
C ALA A 161 -5.50 20.62 -16.06
N ILE A 162 -4.45 20.40 -15.27
CA ILE A 162 -3.54 21.49 -14.89
C ILE A 162 -2.77 21.83 -16.16
N SER A 163 -2.99 23.04 -16.67
CA SER A 163 -2.22 23.58 -17.78
C SER A 163 -0.86 23.99 -17.24
N ALA A 164 0.19 23.25 -17.61
CA ALA A 164 1.56 23.68 -17.35
C ALA A 164 1.82 24.96 -18.17
N GLN A 165 2.11 26.07 -17.49
CA GLN A 165 2.62 27.27 -18.14
C GLN A 165 4.14 27.17 -18.18
N PHE A 166 4.67 26.91 -19.37
CA PHE A 166 6.10 26.93 -19.64
C PHE A 166 6.64 28.37 -19.54
N PRO A 167 7.75 28.62 -18.83
CA PRO A 167 8.45 29.89 -18.95
C PRO A 167 8.97 30.05 -20.38
N ARG A 168 8.76 31.23 -20.99
CA ARG A 168 9.41 31.54 -22.27
C ARG A 168 10.88 31.82 -22.04
N HIS A 169 11.70 30.97 -22.66
CA HIS A 169 13.10 31.15 -23.04
C HIS A 169 14.16 31.31 -21.93
N GLY A 170 15.12 30.38 -21.94
CA GLY A 170 16.52 30.68 -21.65
C GLY A 170 17.08 30.15 -20.33
N ALA A 171 17.03 28.83 -20.08
CA ALA A 171 17.88 28.20 -19.08
C ALA A 171 18.28 26.79 -19.56
N SER A 172 19.58 26.46 -19.51
CA SER A 172 20.12 25.15 -19.93
C SER A 172 20.03 24.07 -18.84
N GLN A 173 19.16 24.26 -17.85
CA GLN A 173 18.86 23.31 -16.79
C GLN A 173 17.36 23.36 -16.53
N MET A 174 16.72 22.19 -16.62
CA MET A 174 15.28 22.04 -16.46
C MET A 174 15.00 21.86 -14.96
N GLU A 175 14.88 22.97 -14.23
CA GLU A 175 14.28 22.97 -12.90
C GLU A 175 12.76 22.99 -13.07
N LEU A 176 12.10 21.90 -12.70
CA LEU A 176 10.64 21.81 -12.68
C LEU A 176 10.17 22.19 -11.28
N ASP A 177 9.97 23.49 -11.05
CA ASP A 177 9.27 23.98 -9.88
C ASP A 177 7.77 23.69 -10.02
N ILE A 178 7.34 22.55 -9.47
CA ILE A 178 5.91 22.27 -9.32
C ILE A 178 5.42 23.04 -8.09
N VAL A 179 4.96 24.27 -8.31
CA VAL A 179 4.30 25.05 -7.26
C VAL A 179 2.87 24.55 -7.08
N CYS A 180 2.69 23.61 -6.15
CA CYS A 180 1.36 23.23 -5.67
C CYS A 180 0.79 24.39 -4.85
N SER A 181 -0.12 25.18 -5.43
CA SER A 181 -0.86 26.20 -4.70
C SER A 181 -1.95 25.55 -3.86
N GLY A 182 -1.58 25.08 -2.67
CA GLY A 182 -2.48 24.53 -1.65
C GLY A 182 -1.79 24.55 -0.30
N HIS A 183 -2.34 25.31 0.63
CA HIS A 183 -1.75 25.62 1.93
C HIS A 183 -1.60 24.33 2.78
N LEU A 184 -0.37 23.86 3.02
CA LEU A 184 0.11 23.24 4.26
C LEU A 184 1.60 22.87 4.14
N SER A 185 2.41 23.64 4.87
CA SER A 185 3.73 23.30 5.42
C SER A 185 4.71 22.50 4.56
N GLY A 186 5.57 23.26 3.87
CA GLY A 186 6.97 22.97 3.54
C GLY A 186 7.51 21.56 3.78
N HIS A 187 7.60 20.80 2.71
CA HIS A 187 8.75 19.94 2.43
C HIS A 187 8.99 20.02 0.91
N ALA A 188 10.12 20.62 0.52
CA ALA A 188 10.58 20.60 -0.86
C ALA A 188 10.97 19.15 -1.20
N CYS A 189 10.38 18.60 -2.26
CA CYS A 189 10.83 17.34 -2.83
C CYS A 189 11.89 17.68 -3.89
N ASP A 190 13.16 17.71 -3.50
CA ASP A 190 14.26 17.84 -4.44
C ASP A 190 14.42 16.51 -5.20
N TYR A 191 14.17 16.51 -6.51
CA TYR A 191 14.54 15.40 -7.40
C TYR A 191 15.76 15.82 -8.21
N TYR A 192 16.92 15.20 -7.92
CA TYR A 192 18.10 15.27 -8.78
C TYR A 192 18.00 14.17 -9.86
N LEU A 193 17.95 14.56 -11.12
CA LEU A 193 18.19 13.67 -12.26
C LEU A 193 19.70 13.68 -12.56
N GLY A 194 20.34 12.51 -12.44
CA GLY A 194 21.69 12.24 -12.93
C GLY A 194 21.69 11.77 -14.38
#